data_AF-D4DMQ3-F1
#
_entry.id   AF-D4DMQ3-F1
#
_cell.length_a   1.000
_cell.length_b   1.000
_cell.length_c   1.000
_cell.angle_alpha   90.00
_cell.angle_beta   90.00
_cell.angle_gamma   90.00
#
_symmetry.space_group_name_H-M   'P 1'
#
loop_
_entity.id
_entity.type
_entity.pdbx_description
1 polymer ?
#
loop_
_entity_poly.entity_id
_entity_poly.type
_entity_poly.pdbx_seq_one_letter_code
_entity_poly.pdbx_strand_id
1 'polypeptide(L)'
;MKKLGFSLFLLAAVPALANTSVPDVAPVSQGHHVVINIPQQRLFLYTDGKLAKIYPVAVGKAMTQTNLGSHKIGAKAFNPIWHIPKSIQKELNNGVTSIPPGPKNPLGPVFVRLGDPKLGLGIHGTNAPASVPGVRSHGCVRMKSPDALQFAKTITTGSPADVIYQMAALNVDGAGNLWLAAYRDPYNKKNLNTAALRKSINAWAQANGKTVSDKRIDAILKARTGTLNCLTCGAGKGKISGNLTSLAWTSGSGSLSKPRVVAKSQTLPTEQILPEGSEIEIDADIPQNGTPVSPVGNMPQYNGDTANDNGSDDNLF
;
A
#
# COMPACT_ATOMS: atom_id res chain seq x y z
N MET A 1 -16.32 24.93 48.98
CA MET A 1 -15.83 24.97 47.58
C MET A 1 -14.97 23.73 47.33
N LYS A 2 -15.51 22.69 46.65
CA LYS A 2 -14.75 21.48 46.31
C LYS A 2 -14.06 21.70 44.96
N LYS A 3 -12.72 21.75 44.94
CA LYS A 3 -11.93 21.84 43.71
C LYS A 3 -11.91 20.47 43.05
N LEU A 4 -12.62 20.30 41.94
CA LEU A 4 -12.45 19.16 41.03
C LEU A 4 -11.15 19.36 40.25
N GLY A 5 -10.14 18.54 40.55
CA GLY A 5 -8.94 18.44 39.73
C GLY A 5 -9.23 17.66 38.45
N PHE A 6 -9.14 18.33 37.31
CA PHE A 6 -9.19 17.70 36.00
C PHE A 6 -7.83 17.04 35.73
N SER A 7 -7.73 15.73 35.97
CA SER A 7 -6.57 14.95 35.51
C SER A 7 -6.62 14.84 34.00
N LEU A 8 -5.72 15.56 33.33
CA LEU A 8 -5.47 15.48 31.90
C LEU A 8 -4.80 14.13 31.60
N PHE A 9 -5.58 13.14 31.13
CA PHE A 9 -5.03 11.92 30.57
C PHE A 9 -4.28 12.24 29.28
N LEU A 10 -2.94 12.27 29.32
CA LEU A 10 -2.13 12.17 28.11
C LEU A 10 -2.39 10.81 27.47
N LEU A 11 -3.17 10.77 26.38
CA LEU A 11 -3.17 9.62 25.48
C LEU A 11 -1.78 9.54 24.82
N ALA A 12 -0.93 8.64 25.31
CA ALA A 12 0.28 8.26 24.61
C ALA A 12 -0.12 7.66 23.25
N ALA A 13 0.25 8.33 22.15
CA ALA A 13 0.08 7.82 20.81
C ALA A 13 0.94 6.55 20.66
N VAL A 14 0.30 5.38 20.67
CA VAL A 14 0.97 4.12 20.35
C VAL A 14 1.49 4.24 18.92
N PRO A 15 2.80 4.04 18.66
CA PRO A 15 3.34 4.22 17.33
C PRO A 15 2.64 3.26 16.35
N ALA A 16 2.07 3.81 15.28
CA ALA A 16 1.27 3.11 14.26
C ALA A 16 1.98 1.92 13.57
N LEU A 17 3.29 1.76 13.77
CA LEU A 17 4.09 0.65 13.26
C LEU A 17 3.83 -0.68 14.00
N ALA A 18 3.51 -0.65 15.30
CA ALA A 18 3.53 -1.85 16.14
C ALA A 18 2.42 -2.88 15.82
N ASN A 19 1.37 -2.47 15.11
CA ASN A 19 0.18 -3.31 14.87
C ASN A 19 -0.13 -3.53 13.37
N THR A 20 0.80 -3.21 12.47
CA THR A 20 0.59 -3.40 11.03
C THR A 20 1.50 -4.50 10.51
N SER A 21 0.90 -5.54 9.93
CA SER A 21 1.60 -6.62 9.23
C SER A 21 2.50 -6.09 8.13
N VAL A 22 3.64 -6.75 7.91
CA VAL A 22 4.62 -6.39 6.87
C VAL A 22 4.48 -7.38 5.71
N PRO A 23 4.41 -6.94 4.45
CA PRO A 23 4.30 -7.85 3.31
C PRO A 23 5.60 -8.63 3.08
N ASP A 24 5.50 -9.76 2.40
CA ASP A 24 6.66 -10.53 1.96
C ASP A 24 7.30 -9.89 0.72
N VAL A 25 8.30 -9.07 0.94
CA VAL A 25 9.05 -8.39 -0.12
C VAL A 25 10.54 -8.44 0.18
N ALA A 26 11.34 -8.32 -0.88
CA ALA A 26 12.78 -8.19 -0.78
C ALA A 26 13.18 -6.73 -1.04
N PRO A 27 13.14 -5.83 -0.04
CA PRO A 27 13.44 -4.42 -0.27
C PRO A 27 14.87 -4.21 -0.73
N VAL A 28 15.16 -3.12 -1.45
CA VAL A 28 16.54 -2.81 -1.81
C VAL A 28 17.37 -2.55 -0.56
N SER A 29 18.57 -3.12 -0.53
CA SER A 29 19.49 -3.05 0.63
C SER A 29 20.11 -1.67 0.84
N GLN A 30 20.04 -0.76 -0.13
CA GLN A 30 20.60 0.59 -0.07
C GLN A 30 19.61 1.59 -0.68
N GLY A 31 19.47 2.77 -0.06
CA GLY A 31 18.55 3.83 -0.48
C GLY A 31 17.10 3.54 -0.10
N HIS A 32 16.18 4.29 -0.70
CA HIS A 32 14.76 4.14 -0.44
C HIS A 32 14.08 3.11 -1.35
N HIS A 33 13.07 2.42 -0.80
CA HIS A 33 12.17 1.55 -1.56
C HIS A 33 10.73 1.78 -1.13
N VAL A 34 9.83 1.96 -2.08
CA VAL A 34 8.40 2.06 -1.81
C VAL A 34 7.73 0.73 -2.15
N VAL A 35 6.87 0.24 -1.28
CA VAL A 35 5.99 -0.91 -1.58
C VAL A 35 4.56 -0.52 -1.25
N ILE A 36 3.65 -0.64 -2.20
CA ILE A 36 2.22 -0.40 -2.02
C ILE A 36 1.50 -1.74 -2.09
N ASN A 37 0.88 -2.18 -1.00
CA ASN A 37 0.08 -3.40 -1.00
C ASN A 37 -1.42 -3.06 -1.07
N ILE A 38 -2.04 -3.35 -2.22
CA ILE A 38 -3.42 -2.93 -2.54
C ILE A 38 -4.45 -3.53 -1.55
N PRO A 39 -4.54 -4.86 -1.36
CA PRO A 39 -5.48 -5.45 -0.39
C PRO A 39 -5.34 -4.92 1.03
N GLN A 40 -4.13 -4.54 1.41
CA GLN A 40 -3.82 -4.03 2.75
C GLN A 40 -4.04 -2.52 2.88
N GLN A 41 -4.17 -1.78 1.77
CA GLN A 41 -4.33 -0.32 1.75
C GLN A 41 -3.20 0.39 2.53
N ARG A 42 -1.96 -0.08 2.33
CA ARG A 42 -0.76 0.45 2.98
C ARG A 42 0.35 0.69 1.97
N LEU A 43 1.07 1.78 2.17
CA LEU A 43 2.38 2.02 1.59
C LEU A 43 3.46 1.82 2.67
N PHE A 44 4.49 1.08 2.32
CA PHE A 44 5.66 0.79 3.14
C PHE A 44 6.85 1.51 2.54
N LEU A 45 7.51 2.35 3.34
CA LEU A 45 8.75 3.00 2.98
C LEU A 45 9.90 2.27 3.69
N TYR A 46 10.79 1.67 2.90
CA TYR A 46 12.04 1.11 3.37
C TYR A 46 13.19 2.08 3.13
N THR A 47 14.17 2.04 4.02
CA THR A 47 15.47 2.73 3.90
C THR A 47 16.56 1.72 4.22
N ASP A 48 17.48 1.51 3.29
CA ASP A 48 18.60 0.55 3.43
C ASP A 48 18.14 -0.85 3.87
N GLY A 49 17.09 -1.36 3.21
CA GLY A 49 16.49 -2.66 3.50
C GLY A 49 15.64 -2.73 4.78
N LYS A 50 15.59 -1.67 5.59
CA LYS A 50 14.83 -1.63 6.85
C LYS A 50 13.53 -0.87 6.68
N LEU A 51 12.45 -1.37 7.28
CA LEU A 51 11.16 -0.67 7.25
C LEU A 51 11.23 0.60 8.10
N ALA A 52 11.11 1.76 7.45
CA ALA A 52 11.21 3.07 8.11
C ALA A 52 9.83 3.63 8.49
N LYS A 53 8.83 3.48 7.60
CA LYS A 53 7.50 4.04 7.80
C LYS A 53 6.42 3.23 7.09
N ILE A 54 5.22 3.25 7.66
CA ILE A 54 4.00 2.70 7.06
C ILE A 54 2.97 3.82 6.99
N TYR A 55 2.35 4.00 5.83
CA TYR A 55 1.30 5.00 5.61
C TYR A 55 -0.02 4.30 5.21
N PRO A 56 -1.16 4.70 5.81
CA PRO A 56 -2.46 4.34 5.26
C PRO A 56 -2.64 5.05 3.91
N VAL A 57 -3.15 4.33 2.92
CA VAL A 57 -3.39 4.88 1.58
C VAL A 57 -4.77 4.52 1.08
N ALA A 58 -5.32 5.35 0.20
CA ALA A 58 -6.39 4.94 -0.69
C ALA A 58 -5.84 4.63 -2.09
N VAL A 59 -6.30 3.52 -2.66
CA VAL A 59 -5.88 3.03 -3.99
C VAL A 59 -7.07 3.00 -4.94
N GLY A 60 -6.82 2.68 -6.21
CA GLY A 60 -7.80 2.69 -7.29
C GLY A 60 -9.01 1.81 -7.00
N LYS A 61 -10.20 2.16 -7.51
CA LYS A 61 -11.37 1.25 -7.49
C LYS A 61 -11.21 0.13 -8.52
N ALA A 62 -12.08 -0.89 -8.46
CA ALA A 62 -11.96 -2.08 -9.31
C ALA A 62 -11.91 -1.78 -10.82
N MET A 63 -12.58 -0.72 -11.27
CA MET A 63 -12.59 -0.26 -12.67
C MET A 63 -11.41 0.64 -13.04
N THR A 64 -10.70 1.19 -12.06
CA THR A 64 -9.57 2.10 -12.24
C THR A 64 -8.42 1.69 -11.32
N GLN A 65 -8.02 0.42 -11.44
CA GLN A 65 -7.06 -0.21 -10.54
C GLN A 65 -5.74 0.56 -10.53
N THR A 66 -5.16 0.70 -9.34
CA THR A 66 -3.76 1.15 -9.25
C THR A 66 -2.88 0.12 -9.96
N ASN A 67 -2.05 0.58 -10.88
CA ASN A 67 -1.28 -0.29 -11.77
C ASN A 67 -0.28 -1.14 -10.97
N LEU A 68 -0.45 -2.47 -11.04
CA LEU A 68 0.44 -3.45 -10.41
C LEU A 68 1.79 -3.51 -11.13
N GLY A 69 2.84 -3.85 -10.38
CA GLY A 69 4.19 -4.07 -10.93
C GLY A 69 5.22 -3.11 -10.38
N SER A 70 6.38 -3.09 -11.04
CA SER A 70 7.52 -2.26 -10.65
C SER A 70 7.49 -0.91 -11.36
N HIS A 71 7.73 0.12 -10.56
CA HIS A 71 7.69 1.53 -10.91
C HIS A 71 8.92 2.24 -10.36
N LYS A 72 9.04 3.53 -10.67
CA LYS A 72 10.01 4.44 -10.06
C LYS A 72 9.30 5.67 -9.51
N ILE A 73 9.83 6.21 -8.42
CA ILE A 73 9.44 7.52 -7.92
C ILE A 73 10.00 8.58 -8.87
N GLY A 74 9.15 9.46 -9.37
CA GLY A 74 9.54 10.51 -10.32
C GLY A 74 9.61 11.90 -9.68
N ALA A 75 9.25 12.89 -10.49
CA ALA A 75 9.19 14.29 -10.09
C ALA A 75 8.18 14.54 -8.97
N LYS A 76 8.45 15.57 -8.17
CA LYS A 76 7.59 16.04 -7.07
C LYS A 76 7.12 17.45 -7.35
N ALA A 77 5.84 17.74 -7.09
CA ALA A 77 5.30 19.08 -7.14
C ALA A 77 4.64 19.42 -5.81
N PHE A 78 5.09 20.50 -5.18
CA PHE A 78 4.44 21.07 -4.00
C PHE A 78 3.40 22.09 -4.44
N ASN A 79 2.26 22.09 -3.74
CA ASN A 79 1.11 22.93 -4.04
C ASN A 79 0.77 22.94 -5.55
N PRO A 80 0.50 21.77 -6.17
CA PRO A 80 0.35 21.69 -7.62
C PRO A 80 -0.96 22.33 -8.12
N ILE A 81 -0.94 22.86 -9.34
CA ILE A 81 -2.17 23.03 -10.12
C ILE A 81 -2.58 21.63 -10.63
N TRP A 82 -3.84 21.27 -10.42
CA TRP A 82 -4.36 20.01 -10.94
C TRP A 82 -5.10 20.25 -12.25
N HIS A 83 -4.56 19.74 -13.36
CA HIS A 83 -5.30 19.67 -14.62
C HIS A 83 -6.14 18.39 -14.63
N ILE A 84 -7.45 18.56 -14.74
CA ILE A 84 -8.40 17.46 -14.63
C ILE A 84 -8.25 16.59 -15.87
N PRO A 85 -8.04 15.26 -15.76
CA PRO A 85 -8.02 14.36 -16.91
C PRO A 85 -9.33 14.43 -17.70
N LYS A 86 -9.27 14.28 -19.03
CA LYS A 86 -10.47 14.36 -19.88
C LYS A 86 -11.57 13.39 -19.48
N SER A 87 -11.23 12.19 -19.00
CA SER A 87 -12.20 11.22 -18.49
C SER A 87 -12.99 11.79 -17.30
N ILE A 88 -12.32 12.44 -16.36
CA ILE A 88 -12.94 13.06 -15.18
C ILE A 88 -13.70 14.33 -15.58
N GLN A 89 -13.20 15.12 -16.53
CA GLN A 89 -13.95 16.27 -17.05
C GLN A 89 -15.30 15.85 -17.66
N LYS A 90 -15.34 14.72 -18.40
CA LYS A 90 -16.57 14.15 -18.95
C LYS A 90 -17.54 13.72 -17.86
N GLU A 91 -17.04 13.14 -16.77
CA GLU A 91 -17.85 12.73 -15.62
C GLU A 91 -18.42 13.93 -14.84
N LEU A 92 -17.62 14.96 -14.61
CA LEU A 92 -18.04 16.18 -13.89
C LEU A 92 -19.04 17.02 -14.69
N ASN A 93 -18.92 17.04 -16.02
CA ASN A 93 -19.79 17.75 -16.96
C ASN A 93 -20.13 19.21 -16.56
N ASN A 94 -19.15 19.92 -15.96
CA ASN A 94 -19.34 21.27 -15.42
C ASN A 94 -18.40 22.32 -16.04
N GLY A 95 -17.63 21.95 -17.06
CA GLY A 95 -16.70 22.84 -17.78
C GLY A 95 -15.41 23.18 -17.04
N VAL A 96 -15.19 22.69 -15.82
CA VAL A 96 -13.95 22.92 -15.07
C VAL A 96 -12.83 22.04 -15.63
N THR A 97 -11.70 22.65 -16.00
CA THR A 97 -10.56 21.96 -16.60
C THR A 97 -9.33 21.90 -15.69
N SER A 98 -9.26 22.77 -14.68
CA SER A 98 -8.18 22.80 -13.70
C SER A 98 -8.66 23.25 -12.33
N ILE A 99 -7.93 22.86 -11.29
CA ILE A 99 -8.13 23.29 -9.91
C ILE A 99 -6.81 23.88 -9.39
N PRO A 100 -6.80 25.14 -8.93
CA PRO A 100 -5.60 25.77 -8.42
C PRO A 100 -5.13 25.14 -7.10
N PRO A 101 -3.92 25.45 -6.62
CA PRO A 101 -3.47 25.01 -5.31
C PRO A 101 -4.38 25.52 -4.20
N GLY A 102 -4.57 24.72 -3.15
CA GLY A 102 -5.33 25.13 -1.96
C GLY A 102 -6.15 24.02 -1.33
N PRO A 103 -6.93 24.32 -0.27
CA PRO A 103 -7.65 23.32 0.52
C PRO A 103 -8.69 22.51 -0.27
N LYS A 104 -9.20 23.06 -1.38
CA LYS A 104 -10.16 22.40 -2.24
C LYS A 104 -9.52 21.50 -3.30
N ASN A 105 -8.20 21.54 -3.48
CA ASN A 105 -7.51 20.77 -4.51
C ASN A 105 -7.48 19.27 -4.14
N PRO A 106 -8.04 18.36 -4.96
CA PRO A 106 -8.04 16.91 -4.73
C PRO A 106 -6.65 16.27 -4.62
N LEU A 107 -5.62 16.86 -5.24
CA LEU A 107 -4.24 16.41 -5.09
C LEU A 107 -3.65 16.78 -3.72
N GLY A 108 -4.29 17.68 -2.98
CA GLY A 108 -3.77 18.21 -1.73
C GLY A 108 -2.47 19.02 -1.93
N PRO A 109 -1.61 19.09 -0.92
CA PRO A 109 -0.45 19.99 -0.93
C PRO A 109 0.78 19.44 -1.67
N VAL A 110 0.74 18.19 -2.15
CA VAL A 110 1.88 17.59 -2.86
C VAL A 110 1.45 16.46 -3.76
N PHE A 111 2.12 16.35 -4.90
CA PHE A 111 2.07 15.22 -5.82
C PHE A 111 3.47 14.66 -6.02
N VAL A 112 3.61 13.33 -5.96
CA VAL A 112 4.83 12.60 -6.24
C VAL A 112 4.54 11.60 -7.35
N ARG A 113 5.21 11.74 -8.50
CA ARG A 113 4.99 10.86 -9.66
C ARG A 113 5.32 9.40 -9.31
N LEU A 114 4.47 8.47 -9.75
CA LEU A 114 4.64 7.03 -9.62
C LEU A 114 4.67 6.40 -11.02
N GLY A 115 5.84 5.93 -11.45
CA GLY A 115 6.02 5.31 -12.77
C GLY A 115 6.19 6.31 -13.90
N ASP A 116 5.94 5.85 -15.12
CA ASP A 116 6.06 6.67 -16.34
C ASP A 116 5.04 7.83 -16.32
N PRO A 117 5.44 9.08 -16.65
CA PRO A 117 4.53 10.21 -16.77
C PRO A 117 3.26 9.93 -17.59
N LYS A 118 3.37 9.12 -18.65
CA LYS A 118 2.25 8.72 -19.51
C LYS A 118 1.15 7.97 -18.78
N LEU A 119 1.46 7.31 -17.65
CA LEU A 119 0.44 6.63 -16.85
C LEU A 119 -0.45 7.60 -16.08
N GLY A 120 -0.04 8.87 -15.94
CA GLY A 120 -0.75 9.84 -15.10
C GLY A 120 -0.76 9.50 -13.60
N LEU A 121 -0.07 8.46 -13.17
CA LEU A 121 -0.17 7.98 -11.79
C LEU A 121 0.75 8.74 -10.83
N GLY A 122 0.25 8.98 -9.62
CA GLY A 122 1.06 9.56 -8.55
C GLY A 122 0.57 9.19 -7.16
N ILE A 123 1.44 9.48 -6.19
CA ILE A 123 1.17 9.47 -4.77
C ILE A 123 0.93 10.92 -4.35
N HIS A 124 -0.24 11.23 -3.79
CA HIS A 124 -0.60 12.61 -3.49
C HIS A 124 -1.39 12.75 -2.17
N GLY A 125 -1.55 13.98 -1.70
CA GLY A 125 -2.41 14.31 -0.56
C GLY A 125 -3.89 14.19 -0.89
N THR A 126 -4.77 14.76 -0.07
CA THR A 126 -6.20 14.83 -0.41
C THR A 126 -6.89 15.93 0.38
N ASN A 127 -7.92 16.53 -0.22
CA ASN A 127 -8.89 17.38 0.44
C ASN A 127 -9.99 16.56 1.17
N ALA A 128 -10.07 15.25 0.96
CA ALA A 128 -11.05 14.34 1.55
C ALA A 128 -10.37 13.29 2.45
N PRO A 129 -9.84 13.65 3.63
CA PRO A 129 -9.02 12.75 4.46
C PRO A 129 -9.76 11.50 4.97
N ALA A 130 -11.09 11.52 5.01
CA ALA A 130 -11.92 10.37 5.35
C ALA A 130 -11.90 9.25 4.28
N SER A 131 -11.43 9.55 3.06
CA SER A 131 -11.25 8.56 1.99
C SER A 131 -10.05 7.62 2.25
N VAL A 132 -9.17 7.95 3.19
CA VAL A 132 -7.94 7.22 3.49
C VAL A 132 -8.01 6.52 4.86
N PRO A 133 -7.80 5.19 4.95
CA PRO A 133 -7.49 4.27 3.84
C PRO A 133 -8.73 3.83 3.05
N GLY A 134 -8.55 3.33 1.83
CA GLY A 134 -9.67 2.87 1.01
C GLY A 134 -9.32 2.34 -0.39
N VAL A 135 -10.33 1.94 -1.14
CA VAL A 135 -10.26 1.48 -2.54
C VAL A 135 -11.29 2.30 -3.31
N ARG A 136 -10.92 3.53 -3.70
CA ARG A 136 -11.87 4.56 -4.17
C ARG A 136 -11.31 5.52 -5.21
N SER A 137 -9.99 5.51 -5.46
CA SER A 137 -9.38 6.49 -6.36
C SER A 137 -9.51 6.09 -7.83
N HIS A 138 -9.07 6.97 -8.72
CA HIS A 138 -8.94 6.72 -10.16
C HIS A 138 -7.53 6.22 -10.53
N GLY A 139 -6.99 5.29 -9.75
CA GLY A 139 -5.69 4.66 -9.98
C GLY A 139 -4.54 5.28 -9.19
N CYS A 140 -4.57 6.59 -8.91
CA CYS A 140 -3.57 7.25 -8.06
C CYS A 140 -3.60 6.74 -6.60
N VAL A 141 -2.51 6.94 -5.87
CA VAL A 141 -2.38 6.56 -4.46
C VAL A 141 -2.58 7.80 -3.59
N ARG A 142 -3.65 7.84 -2.80
CA ARG A 142 -3.96 8.99 -1.93
C ARG A 142 -3.47 8.75 -0.51
N MET A 143 -2.92 9.79 0.09
CA MET A 143 -2.52 9.86 1.48
C MET A 143 -3.25 11.01 2.16
N LYS A 144 -3.36 10.95 3.49
CA LYS A 144 -3.68 12.16 4.26
C LYS A 144 -2.59 13.19 4.00
N SER A 145 -2.97 14.45 3.81
CA SER A 145 -2.05 15.50 3.38
C SER A 145 -0.77 15.66 4.25
N PRO A 146 -0.82 15.54 5.59
CA PRO A 146 0.40 15.53 6.41
C PRO A 146 1.34 14.35 6.10
N ASP A 147 0.78 13.16 5.89
CA ASP A 147 1.54 11.96 5.52
C ASP A 147 2.16 12.10 4.13
N ALA A 148 1.41 12.66 3.17
CA ALA A 148 1.88 12.92 1.81
C ALA A 148 3.08 13.88 1.82
N LEU A 149 3.01 14.97 2.59
CA LEU A 149 4.11 15.93 2.74
C LEU A 149 5.34 15.30 3.40
N GLN A 150 5.14 14.51 4.45
CA GLN A 150 6.23 13.78 5.09
C GLN A 150 6.89 12.80 4.10
N PHE A 151 6.08 12.03 3.38
CA PHE A 151 6.55 11.10 2.37
C PHE A 151 7.37 11.82 1.29
N ALA A 152 6.84 12.90 0.71
CA ALA A 152 7.49 13.65 -0.36
C ALA A 152 8.84 14.29 0.07
N LYS A 153 8.94 14.75 1.32
CA LYS A 153 10.18 15.28 1.90
C LYS A 153 11.23 14.20 2.17
N THR A 154 10.80 12.94 2.32
CA THR A 154 11.69 11.82 2.68
C THR A 154 12.16 11.04 1.47
N ILE A 155 11.23 10.66 0.57
CA ILE A 155 11.53 9.78 -0.57
C ILE A 155 12.48 10.46 -1.56
N THR A 156 13.37 9.74 -2.23
CA THR A 156 14.25 10.32 -3.27
C THR A 156 13.67 10.02 -4.66
N THR A 157 13.73 10.97 -5.59
CA THR A 157 13.46 10.68 -7.02
C THR A 157 14.35 9.51 -7.50
N GLY A 158 13.82 8.68 -8.39
CA GLY A 158 14.50 7.48 -8.90
C GLY A 158 14.41 6.25 -7.99
N SER A 159 13.91 6.39 -6.75
CA SER A 159 13.70 5.25 -5.86
C SER A 159 12.77 4.22 -6.50
N PRO A 160 13.05 2.91 -6.40
CA PRO A 160 12.12 1.88 -6.84
C PRO A 160 10.79 1.98 -6.08
N ALA A 161 9.71 1.58 -6.75
CA ALA A 161 8.40 1.44 -6.14
C ALA A 161 7.71 0.18 -6.66
N ASP A 162 7.29 -0.74 -5.80
CA ASP A 162 6.56 -1.94 -6.19
C ASP A 162 5.09 -1.84 -5.74
N VAL A 163 4.15 -1.94 -6.68
CA VAL A 163 2.72 -2.07 -6.38
C VAL A 163 2.36 -3.56 -6.43
N ILE A 164 2.05 -4.13 -5.27
CA ILE A 164 1.85 -5.56 -5.06
C ILE A 164 0.40 -5.89 -4.65
N TYR A 165 0.05 -7.16 -4.81
CA TYR A 165 -1.26 -7.70 -4.48
C TYR A 165 -1.15 -8.93 -3.57
N GLN A 166 -0.73 -8.72 -2.32
CA GLN A 166 -0.63 -9.80 -1.32
C GLN A 166 -1.88 -9.81 -0.44
N MET A 167 -2.67 -10.88 -0.59
CA MET A 167 -3.91 -11.10 0.17
C MET A 167 -3.70 -11.71 1.56
N ALA A 168 -2.46 -11.99 1.95
CA ALA A 168 -2.09 -12.41 3.30
C ALA A 168 -0.76 -11.78 3.70
N ALA A 169 -0.49 -11.77 5.00
CA ALA A 169 0.82 -11.45 5.56
C ALA A 169 1.13 -12.42 6.70
N LEU A 170 2.35 -12.95 6.68
CA LEU A 170 2.84 -13.89 7.68
C LEU A 170 4.09 -13.28 8.33
N ASN A 171 3.96 -12.92 9.61
CA ASN A 171 4.98 -12.14 10.32
C ASN A 171 5.41 -12.83 11.61
N VAL A 172 6.66 -12.58 12.01
CA VAL A 172 7.20 -12.95 13.33
C VAL A 172 7.36 -11.67 14.15
N ASP A 173 6.95 -11.70 15.41
CA ASP A 173 7.15 -10.60 16.35
C ASP A 173 8.49 -10.73 17.12
N GLY A 174 8.83 -9.71 17.91
CA GLY A 174 10.04 -9.69 18.73
C GLY A 174 10.08 -10.71 19.87
N ALA A 175 8.98 -11.41 20.15
CA ALA A 175 8.93 -12.52 21.10
C ALA A 175 9.01 -13.90 20.39
N GLY A 176 9.20 -13.92 19.07
CA GLY A 176 9.28 -15.16 18.30
C GLY A 176 7.92 -15.84 18.09
N ASN A 177 6.81 -15.10 18.14
CA ASN A 177 5.49 -15.61 17.80
C ASN A 177 5.16 -15.38 16.33
N LEU A 178 4.47 -16.34 15.72
CA LEU A 178 4.00 -16.25 14.34
C LEU A 178 2.62 -15.62 14.29
N TRP A 179 2.41 -14.70 13.35
CA TRP A 179 1.19 -13.93 13.18
C TRP A 179 0.71 -13.97 11.74
N LEU A 180 -0.59 -14.15 11.54
CA LEU A 180 -1.24 -14.18 10.23
C LEU A 180 -2.32 -13.11 10.14
N ALA A 181 -2.27 -12.34 9.05
CA ALA A 181 -3.40 -11.52 8.58
C ALA A 181 -3.81 -12.00 7.18
N ALA A 182 -5.11 -11.96 6.90
CA ALA A 182 -5.67 -12.19 5.57
C ALA A 182 -6.59 -11.02 5.22
N TYR A 183 -6.52 -10.56 3.97
CA TYR A 183 -7.21 -9.35 3.51
C TYR A 183 -8.34 -9.67 2.55
N ARG A 184 -9.30 -8.75 2.45
CA ARG A 184 -10.32 -8.79 1.41
C ARG A 184 -9.68 -8.65 0.03
N ASP A 185 -10.42 -9.08 -0.99
CA ASP A 185 -9.98 -9.07 -2.38
C ASP A 185 -10.68 -7.94 -3.15
N PRO A 186 -10.20 -6.68 -3.07
CA PRO A 186 -10.91 -5.54 -3.65
C PRO A 186 -11.08 -5.62 -5.17
N TYR A 187 -10.22 -6.35 -5.86
CA TYR A 187 -10.25 -6.51 -7.32
C TYR A 187 -10.64 -7.92 -7.77
N ASN A 188 -11.12 -8.77 -6.84
CA ASN A 188 -11.53 -10.15 -7.12
C ASN A 188 -10.47 -10.97 -7.90
N LYS A 189 -9.18 -10.77 -7.61
CA LYS A 189 -8.07 -11.45 -8.31
C LYS A 189 -7.95 -12.92 -7.92
N LYS A 190 -8.48 -13.32 -6.76
CA LYS A 190 -8.46 -14.69 -6.21
C LYS A 190 -7.04 -15.31 -6.20
N ASN A 191 -6.01 -14.49 -5.99
CA ASN A 191 -4.61 -14.89 -6.19
C ASN A 191 -3.92 -15.41 -4.91
N LEU A 192 -4.64 -15.60 -3.81
CA LEU A 192 -4.05 -16.11 -2.57
C LEU A 192 -3.60 -17.57 -2.73
N ASN A 193 -2.30 -17.80 -2.80
CA ASN A 193 -1.71 -19.14 -2.79
C ASN A 193 -1.72 -19.74 -1.38
N THR A 194 -2.81 -20.41 -1.02
CA THR A 194 -2.99 -21.03 0.30
C THR A 194 -2.03 -22.20 0.54
N ALA A 195 -1.61 -22.91 -0.51
CA ALA A 195 -0.65 -24.00 -0.41
C ALA A 195 0.75 -23.49 0.02
N ALA A 196 1.25 -22.43 -0.63
CA ALA A 196 2.51 -21.80 -0.25
C ALA A 196 2.45 -21.20 1.17
N LEU A 197 1.32 -20.58 1.53
CA LEU A 197 1.12 -20.06 2.89
C LEU A 197 1.20 -21.16 3.94
N ARG A 198 0.46 -22.27 3.76
CA ARG A 198 0.49 -23.41 4.70
C ARG A 198 1.87 -24.06 4.77
N LYS A 199 2.52 -24.25 3.62
CA LYS A 199 3.89 -24.77 3.55
C LYS A 199 4.86 -23.93 4.39
N SER A 200 4.76 -22.60 4.29
CA SER A 200 5.58 -21.66 5.05
C SER A 200 5.29 -21.69 6.55
N ILE A 201 4.02 -21.73 6.93
CA ILE A 201 3.60 -21.86 8.34
C ILE A 201 4.16 -23.15 8.94
N ASN A 202 4.00 -24.27 8.25
CA ASN A 202 4.48 -25.58 8.71
C ASN A 202 6.01 -25.61 8.82
N ALA A 203 6.72 -25.11 7.81
CA ALA A 203 8.18 -25.04 7.82
C ALA A 203 8.70 -24.18 8.98
N TRP A 204 8.11 -22.99 9.21
CA TRP A 204 8.49 -22.14 10.33
C TRP A 204 8.16 -22.81 11.68
N ALA A 205 6.97 -23.42 11.81
CA ALA A 205 6.53 -24.06 13.05
C ALA A 205 7.45 -25.23 13.45
N GLN A 206 7.81 -26.08 12.49
CA GLN A 206 8.76 -27.18 12.68
C GLN A 206 10.14 -26.68 13.11
N ALA A 207 10.68 -25.65 12.43
CA ALA A 207 11.99 -25.09 12.75
C ALA A 207 12.07 -24.44 14.14
N ASN A 208 10.93 -24.04 14.72
CA ASN A 208 10.86 -23.34 16.01
C ASN A 208 10.21 -24.19 17.12
N GLY A 209 9.94 -25.48 16.88
CA GLY A 209 9.29 -26.37 17.86
C GLY A 209 7.92 -25.87 18.30
N LYS A 210 7.16 -25.23 17.41
CA LYS A 210 5.81 -24.69 17.68
C LYS A 210 4.76 -25.54 16.98
N THR A 211 3.55 -25.51 17.53
CA THR A 211 2.35 -26.10 16.91
C THR A 211 1.41 -25.00 16.47
N VAL A 212 0.81 -25.16 15.28
CA VAL A 212 -0.19 -24.23 14.73
C VAL A 212 -1.46 -25.00 14.39
N SER A 213 -2.62 -24.45 14.74
CA SER A 213 -3.92 -25.06 14.45
C SER A 213 -4.40 -24.73 13.04
N ASP A 214 -4.67 -25.74 12.21
CA ASP A 214 -5.28 -25.56 10.88
C ASP A 214 -6.65 -24.87 10.95
N LYS A 215 -7.48 -25.25 11.94
CA LYS A 215 -8.79 -24.60 12.18
C LYS A 215 -8.65 -23.09 12.40
N ARG A 216 -7.57 -22.66 13.06
CA ARG A 216 -7.28 -21.23 13.27
C ARG A 216 -6.89 -20.55 11.96
N ILE A 217 -6.05 -21.18 11.14
CA ILE A 217 -5.69 -20.68 9.82
C ILE A 217 -6.95 -20.52 8.96
N ASP A 218 -7.81 -21.54 8.92
CA ASP A 218 -9.06 -21.53 8.15
C ASP A 218 -9.99 -20.40 8.57
N ALA A 219 -10.15 -20.19 9.88
CA ALA A 219 -10.97 -19.10 10.41
C ALA A 219 -10.45 -17.73 9.94
N ILE A 220 -9.13 -17.52 9.94
CA ILE A 220 -8.50 -16.26 9.50
C ILE A 220 -8.69 -16.08 7.98
N LEU A 221 -8.42 -17.12 7.19
CA LEU A 221 -8.54 -17.10 5.73
C LEU A 221 -9.98 -16.93 5.24
N LYS A 222 -10.95 -17.41 6.01
CA LYS A 222 -12.39 -17.21 5.76
C LYS A 222 -12.83 -15.79 6.14
N ALA A 223 -12.40 -15.30 7.31
CA ALA A 223 -12.86 -14.01 7.84
C ALA A 223 -12.27 -12.80 7.09
N ARG A 224 -11.00 -12.89 6.64
CA ARG A 224 -10.30 -11.87 5.85
C ARG A 224 -10.46 -10.44 6.40
N THR A 225 -10.38 -10.31 7.72
CA THR A 225 -10.59 -9.04 8.44
C THR A 225 -9.42 -8.06 8.28
N GLY A 226 -8.27 -8.52 7.79
CA GLY A 226 -7.01 -7.77 7.78
C GLY A 226 -6.35 -7.63 9.16
N THR A 227 -6.96 -8.17 10.22
CA THR A 227 -6.41 -8.10 11.58
C THR A 227 -5.32 -9.14 11.76
N LEU A 228 -4.26 -8.79 12.49
CA LEU A 228 -3.22 -9.73 12.90
C LEU A 228 -3.75 -10.73 13.93
N ASN A 229 -3.57 -12.02 13.64
CA ASN A 229 -3.96 -13.12 14.51
C ASN A 229 -2.71 -13.94 14.85
N CYS A 230 -2.37 -14.00 16.13
CA CYS A 230 -1.22 -14.80 16.57
C CYS A 230 -1.53 -16.30 16.39
N LEU A 231 -0.70 -17.04 15.66
CA LEU A 231 -0.88 -18.47 15.42
C LEU A 231 -0.29 -19.34 16.53
N THR A 232 0.69 -18.83 17.27
CA THR A 232 1.50 -19.60 18.25
C THR A 232 1.39 -19.10 19.68
N CYS A 233 0.66 -18.00 19.91
CA CYS A 233 0.37 -17.52 21.25
C CYS A 233 -0.55 -18.52 21.96
N GLY A 234 -0.43 -18.62 23.29
CA GLY A 234 -1.35 -19.39 24.12
C GLY A 234 -2.81 -18.88 24.05
N ALA A 235 -3.68 -19.36 24.94
CA ALA A 235 -5.13 -19.11 24.89
C ALA A 235 -5.57 -17.62 24.93
N GLY A 236 -4.65 -16.67 25.20
CA GLY A 236 -4.91 -15.24 25.09
C GLY A 236 -4.75 -14.70 23.66
N LYS A 237 -5.52 -13.66 23.31
CA LYS A 237 -5.16 -12.77 22.19
C LYS A 237 -3.83 -12.12 22.55
N GLY A 238 -2.72 -12.73 22.11
CA GLY A 238 -1.38 -12.23 22.41
C GLY A 238 -1.28 -10.75 22.05
N LYS A 239 -0.44 -10.01 22.77
CA LYS A 239 -0.04 -8.65 22.38
C LYS A 239 1.20 -8.77 21.51
N ILE A 240 1.25 -8.03 20.41
CA ILE A 240 2.44 -7.99 19.55
C ILE A 240 3.61 -7.43 20.36
N SER A 241 4.73 -8.15 20.36
CA SER A 241 5.98 -7.70 20.98
C SER A 241 6.93 -7.13 19.93
N GLY A 242 7.48 -5.95 20.16
CA GLY A 242 8.48 -5.35 19.26
C GLY A 242 7.98 -5.15 17.81
N ASN A 243 8.91 -5.27 16.86
CA ASN A 243 8.63 -5.09 15.43
C ASN A 243 8.25 -6.40 14.76
N LEU A 244 7.35 -6.31 13.78
CA LEU A 244 6.99 -7.43 12.92
C LEU A 244 7.99 -7.55 11.76
N THR A 245 8.45 -8.76 11.51
CA THR A 245 9.29 -9.11 10.35
C THR A 245 8.56 -10.13 9.49
N SER A 246 8.52 -9.94 8.16
CA SER A 246 7.84 -10.88 7.27
C SER A 246 8.63 -12.16 7.06
N LEU A 247 7.92 -13.28 6.89
CA LEU A 247 8.46 -14.49 6.29
C LEU A 247 8.41 -14.39 4.76
N ALA A 248 9.35 -15.08 4.11
CA ALA A 248 9.39 -15.31 2.66
C ALA A 248 8.29 -16.28 2.18
N TRP A 249 7.08 -16.10 2.71
CA TRP A 249 6.00 -17.08 2.66
C TRP A 249 5.42 -17.29 1.26
N THR A 250 5.55 -16.31 0.38
CA THR A 250 5.06 -16.41 -1.00
C THR A 250 5.79 -17.50 -1.80
N SER A 251 7.02 -17.81 -1.40
CA SER A 251 7.84 -18.91 -1.96
C SER A 251 7.61 -20.26 -1.28
N GLY A 252 6.77 -20.34 -0.25
CA GLY A 252 6.63 -21.53 0.58
C GLY A 252 7.74 -21.68 1.64
N SER A 253 8.55 -20.65 1.87
CA SER A 253 9.66 -20.66 2.83
C SER A 253 9.21 -20.27 4.24
N GLY A 254 9.72 -20.98 5.24
CA GLY A 254 9.60 -20.61 6.66
C GLY A 254 10.66 -19.62 7.13
N SER A 255 11.54 -19.11 6.24
CA SER A 255 12.58 -18.14 6.60
C SER A 255 12.08 -16.69 6.52
N LEU A 256 12.73 -15.78 7.25
CA LEU A 256 12.45 -14.34 7.15
C LEU A 256 12.75 -13.82 5.73
N SER A 257 11.94 -12.89 5.23
CA SER A 257 12.22 -12.14 3.99
C SER A 257 13.51 -11.34 4.16
N LYS A 258 14.34 -11.29 3.11
CA LYS A 258 15.65 -10.62 3.14
C LYS A 258 15.70 -9.49 2.11
N PRO A 259 16.39 -8.38 2.41
CA PRO A 259 16.68 -7.36 1.41
C PRO A 259 17.46 -7.93 0.23
N ARG A 260 17.21 -7.41 -0.96
CA ARG A 260 18.00 -7.73 -2.16
C ARG A 260 19.20 -6.80 -2.28
N VAL A 261 20.35 -7.38 -2.62
CA VAL A 261 21.54 -6.60 -2.97
C VAL A 261 21.29 -5.97 -4.33
N VAL A 262 21.45 -4.65 -4.41
CA VAL A 262 21.40 -3.92 -5.68
C VAL A 262 22.81 -3.43 -5.95
N ALA A 263 23.29 -3.60 -7.18
CA ALA A 263 24.55 -3.00 -7.59
C ALA A 263 24.49 -1.50 -7.33
N LYS A 264 25.54 -0.93 -6.73
CA LYS A 264 25.63 0.50 -6.43
C LYS A 264 25.48 1.27 -7.74
N SER A 265 24.36 1.96 -7.93
CA SER A 265 24.21 2.86 -9.08
C SER A 265 25.22 3.98 -8.92
N GLN A 266 26.08 4.17 -9.92
CA GLN A 266 27.21 5.11 -9.85
C GLN A 266 26.76 6.59 -9.90
N THR A 267 25.51 6.84 -10.26
CA THR A 267 24.88 8.16 -10.28
C THR A 267 23.71 8.19 -9.32
N LEU A 268 23.79 9.02 -8.28
CA LEU A 268 22.62 9.37 -7.48
C LEU A 268 21.62 10.08 -8.41
N PRO A 269 20.34 9.66 -8.45
CA PRO A 269 19.34 10.40 -9.19
C PRO A 269 19.30 11.84 -8.67
N THR A 270 19.38 12.81 -9.57
CA THR A 270 19.15 14.21 -9.20
C THR A 270 17.72 14.33 -8.68
N GLU A 271 17.59 14.89 -7.49
CA GLU A 271 16.29 15.18 -6.89
C GLU A 271 15.48 16.08 -7.84
N GLN A 272 14.29 15.62 -8.25
CA GLN A 272 13.47 16.34 -9.22
C GLN A 272 12.27 16.96 -8.52
N ILE A 273 12.46 18.18 -8.03
CA ILE A 273 11.39 19.03 -7.49
C ILE A 273 11.01 20.03 -8.57
N LEU A 274 9.76 19.97 -9.01
CA LEU A 274 9.19 20.94 -9.93
C LEU A 274 8.94 22.26 -9.19
N PRO A 275 8.99 23.42 -9.88
CA PRO A 275 8.61 24.70 -9.30
C PRO A 275 7.27 24.63 -8.56
N GLU A 276 7.12 25.39 -7.48
CA GLU A 276 5.83 25.45 -6.76
C GLU A 276 4.71 25.92 -7.70
N GLY A 277 3.53 25.28 -7.61
CA GLY A 277 2.43 25.56 -8.53
C GLY A 277 2.56 24.88 -9.90
N SER A 278 3.59 24.04 -10.12
CA SER A 278 3.73 23.32 -11.39
C SER A 278 2.50 22.50 -11.74
N GLU A 279 2.23 22.47 -13.04
CA GLU A 279 1.13 21.74 -13.64
C GLU A 279 1.41 20.24 -13.59
N ILE A 280 0.42 19.48 -13.11
CA ILE A 280 0.46 18.01 -13.15
C ILE A 280 -0.57 17.54 -14.16
N GLU A 281 -0.07 17.11 -15.32
CA GLU A 281 -0.87 16.36 -16.29
C GLU A 281 -0.98 14.88 -15.86
N ILE A 282 -2.23 14.42 -15.85
CA ILE A 282 -2.63 13.03 -15.61
C ILE A 282 -3.40 12.61 -16.86
N ASP A 283 -2.71 12.03 -17.84
CA ASP A 283 -3.38 11.48 -19.01
C ASP A 283 -4.07 10.17 -18.63
N ALA A 284 -5.41 10.18 -18.63
CA ALA A 284 -6.23 9.04 -18.24
C ALA A 284 -6.71 8.17 -19.42
N ASP A 285 -6.29 8.49 -20.65
CA ASP A 285 -6.82 7.86 -21.88
C ASP A 285 -6.04 6.58 -22.32
N ILE A 286 -5.29 5.93 -21.43
CA ILE A 286 -4.60 4.65 -21.77
C ILE A 286 -5.54 3.45 -21.54
N PRO A 287 -5.86 2.65 -22.58
CA PRO A 287 -6.51 1.35 -22.40
C PRO A 287 -5.57 0.43 -21.61
N GLN A 288 -6.07 -0.17 -20.52
CA GLN A 288 -5.29 -1.08 -19.66
C GLN A 288 -4.91 -2.44 -20.30
N ASN A 289 -4.92 -2.54 -21.63
CA ASN A 289 -4.50 -3.74 -22.37
C ASN A 289 -3.03 -3.70 -22.80
N GLY A 290 -2.17 -3.06 -21.99
CA GLY A 290 -0.73 -3.22 -22.11
C GLY A 290 -0.33 -4.61 -21.62
N THR A 291 0.09 -5.46 -22.54
CA THR A 291 0.57 -6.83 -22.33
C THR A 291 1.58 -6.89 -21.16
N PRO A 292 1.42 -7.81 -20.20
CA PRO A 292 2.44 -8.07 -19.20
C PRO A 292 3.72 -8.51 -19.90
N VAL A 293 4.86 -7.89 -19.55
CA VAL A 293 6.15 -8.52 -19.84
C VAL A 293 6.16 -9.82 -19.04
N SER A 294 6.05 -10.95 -19.74
CA SER A 294 5.80 -12.25 -19.16
C SER A 294 6.91 -12.69 -18.20
N PRO A 295 6.57 -13.38 -17.10
CA PRO A 295 7.28 -14.58 -16.70
C PRO A 295 6.53 -15.80 -17.29
N VAL A 296 7.32 -16.75 -17.77
CA VAL A 296 6.91 -18.02 -18.40
C VAL A 296 5.78 -18.74 -17.66
N GLY A 297 4.73 -19.17 -18.39
CA GLY A 297 3.83 -20.26 -17.96
C GLY A 297 2.32 -20.00 -18.13
N ASN A 298 1.68 -20.77 -19.01
CA ASN A 298 0.30 -20.70 -19.51
C ASN A 298 -0.83 -20.58 -18.45
N MET A 299 -1.85 -19.75 -18.74
CA MET A 299 -3.23 -19.88 -18.21
C MET A 299 -4.28 -19.59 -19.30
N PRO A 300 -5.47 -20.26 -19.27
CA PRO A 300 -6.53 -20.08 -20.26
C PRO A 300 -7.49 -18.91 -19.94
N GLN A 301 -8.17 -18.42 -20.99
CA GLN A 301 -9.02 -17.23 -20.98
C GLN A 301 -10.40 -17.43 -20.33
N TYR A 302 -10.98 -16.33 -19.81
CA TYR A 302 -12.31 -16.28 -19.19
C TYR A 302 -13.21 -15.24 -19.87
N ASN A 303 -14.46 -15.64 -20.15
CA ASN A 303 -15.56 -14.81 -20.64
C ASN A 303 -16.24 -14.08 -19.48
N GLY A 304 -16.48 -12.79 -19.65
CA GLY A 304 -17.06 -11.91 -18.64
C GLY A 304 -18.58 -12.03 -18.51
N ASP A 305 -19.06 -11.71 -17.30
CA ASP A 305 -20.42 -11.24 -17.06
C ASP A 305 -20.39 -10.15 -15.98
N THR A 306 -21.12 -9.07 -16.25
CA THR A 306 -21.19 -7.83 -15.49
C THR A 306 -22.30 -7.87 -14.44
N ALA A 307 -22.02 -7.41 -13.22
CA ALA A 307 -23.05 -7.05 -12.25
C ALA A 307 -22.81 -5.63 -11.74
N ASN A 308 -23.87 -4.82 -11.85
CA ASN A 308 -23.98 -3.42 -11.45
C ASN A 308 -23.91 -3.24 -9.93
N ASP A 309 -23.24 -2.18 -9.48
CA ASP A 309 -23.39 -1.64 -8.12
C ASP A 309 -23.68 -0.14 -8.22
N ASN A 310 -24.89 0.24 -7.78
CA ASN A 310 -25.40 1.61 -7.72
C ASN A 310 -25.15 2.14 -6.31
N GLY A 311 -24.07 2.91 -6.14
CA GLY A 311 -23.86 3.78 -4.99
C GLY A 311 -23.64 5.20 -5.49
N SER A 312 -24.49 6.13 -5.03
CA SER A 312 -24.44 7.55 -5.35
C SER A 312 -23.10 8.18 -4.93
N ASP A 313 -22.29 8.55 -5.91
CA ASP A 313 -20.96 9.15 -5.79
C ASP A 313 -21.03 10.67 -5.51
N ASP A 314 -21.35 11.05 -4.26
CA ASP A 314 -21.26 12.46 -3.81
C ASP A 314 -19.84 12.87 -3.38
N ASN A 315 -18.83 12.08 -3.73
CA ASN A 315 -17.42 12.46 -3.60
C ASN A 315 -16.64 11.93 -4.80
N LEU A 316 -16.73 12.66 -5.92
CA LEU A 316 -15.98 12.42 -7.15
C LEU A 316 -14.45 12.57 -7.00
N PHE A 317 -13.98 12.83 -5.77
CA PHE A 317 -12.57 12.82 -5.37
C PHE A 317 -12.35 11.90 -4.18
#